data_AF-A0A955F0D6-F1
#
_entry.id   AF-A0A955F0D6-F1
#
_cell.length_a   1.000
_cell.length_b   1.000
_cell.length_c   1.000
_cell.angle_alpha   90.00
_cell.angle_beta   90.00
_cell.angle_gamma   90.00
#
_symmetry.space_group_name_H-M   'P 1'
#
loop_
_entity.id
_entity.type
_entity.pdbx_description
1 polymer ?
#
loop_
_entity_poly.entity_id
_entity_poly.type
_entity_poly.pdbx_seq_one_letter_code
_entity_poly.pdbx_strand_id
1 'polypeptide(L)'
;MSDARARYRLDGDAISETAHRLANRIAERFPDSGLAKVTRHLEGVGRKAHETTLALAAPNWPLRVAMAAAILFVTGLLVVTGRHLEVADETLNRLSPFVQLIESASSALFFLGATLIFLWTFEGRLKRRRALAAVHELRSLAHVIDMHQLTKDPE
;
A
#
# COMPACT_ATOMS: atom_id res chain seq x y z
N MET A 1 15.23 -1.01 -24.35
CA MET A 1 14.97 -1.91 -23.19
C MET A 1 13.60 -1.72 -22.52
N SER A 2 12.70 -0.86 -23.03
CA SER A 2 11.35 -0.66 -22.46
C SER A 2 10.28 -1.66 -22.94
N ASP A 3 10.58 -2.44 -23.98
CA ASP A 3 9.53 -3.15 -24.77
C ASP A 3 9.33 -4.63 -24.38
N ALA A 4 10.30 -5.25 -23.69
CA ALA A 4 10.19 -6.64 -23.25
C ALA A 4 9.28 -6.83 -22.02
N ARG A 5 9.16 -5.80 -21.15
CA ARG A 5 8.33 -5.86 -19.94
C ARG A 5 6.83 -5.70 -20.21
N ALA A 6 6.47 -5.08 -21.34
CA ALA A 6 5.06 -4.90 -21.71
C ALA A 6 4.42 -6.21 -22.19
N ARG A 7 5.21 -7.13 -22.76
CA ARG A 7 4.72 -8.39 -23.35
C ARG A 7 4.33 -9.47 -22.33
N TYR A 8 4.72 -9.32 -21.07
CA TYR A 8 4.39 -10.24 -19.96
C TYR A 8 3.70 -9.51 -18.81
N ARG A 9 2.67 -8.70 -19.11
CA ARG A 9 1.74 -8.26 -18.06
C ARG A 9 0.88 -9.45 -17.69
N LEU A 10 1.15 -10.01 -16.51
CA LEU A 10 0.33 -11.03 -15.87
C LEU A 10 -1.05 -10.44 -15.58
N ASP A 11 -2.07 -10.96 -16.24
CA ASP A 11 -3.46 -10.64 -15.97
C ASP A 11 -3.99 -11.54 -14.85
N GLY A 12 -4.37 -10.93 -13.74
CA GLY A 12 -4.83 -11.66 -12.56
C GLY A 12 -6.12 -12.45 -12.82
N ASP A 13 -7.00 -11.94 -13.68
CA ASP A 13 -8.25 -12.63 -14.04
C ASP A 13 -7.95 -13.89 -14.85
N ALA A 14 -7.09 -13.76 -15.86
CA ALA A 14 -6.66 -14.90 -16.69
C ALA A 14 -5.91 -15.97 -15.88
N ILE A 15 -5.11 -15.55 -14.89
CA ILE A 15 -4.40 -16.47 -13.99
C ILE A 15 -5.37 -17.21 -13.07
N SER A 16 -6.34 -16.50 -12.48
CA SER A 16 -7.36 -17.11 -11.62
C SER A 16 -8.20 -18.13 -12.39
N GLU A 17 -8.61 -17.78 -13.61
CA GLU A 17 -9.36 -18.67 -14.49
C GLU A 17 -8.56 -19.93 -14.87
N THR A 18 -7.27 -19.76 -15.17
CA THR A 18 -6.38 -20.89 -15.49
C THR A 18 -6.20 -21.81 -14.27
N ALA A 19 -6.00 -21.23 -13.08
CA ALA A 19 -5.88 -21.98 -11.84
C ALA A 19 -7.16 -22.78 -11.54
N HIS A 20 -8.33 -22.18 -11.73
CA HIS A 20 -9.63 -22.83 -11.56
C HIS A 20 -9.80 -24.03 -12.52
N ARG A 21 -9.53 -23.83 -13.82
CA ARG A 21 -9.60 -24.93 -14.81
C ARG A 21 -8.63 -26.07 -14.49
N LEU A 22 -7.41 -25.74 -14.05
CA LEU A 22 -6.42 -26.74 -13.70
C LEU A 22 -6.84 -27.54 -12.46
N ALA A 23 -7.36 -26.87 -11.43
CA ALA A 23 -7.88 -27.51 -10.23
C ALA A 23 -9.02 -28.50 -10.56
N ASN A 24 -9.97 -28.10 -11.40
CA ASN A 24 -11.07 -28.96 -11.83
C ASN A 24 -10.57 -30.21 -12.58
N ARG A 25 -9.65 -30.04 -13.54
CA ARG A 25 -9.06 -31.16 -14.28
C ARG A 25 -8.30 -32.14 -13.39
N ILE A 26 -7.60 -31.65 -12.38
CA ILE A 26 -6.86 -32.49 -11.42
C ILE A 26 -7.84 -33.22 -10.50
N ALA A 27 -8.90 -32.55 -10.03
CA ALA A 27 -9.92 -33.17 -9.20
C ALA A 27 -10.71 -34.25 -9.94
N GLU A 28 -11.06 -34.04 -11.20
CA GLU A 28 -11.75 -35.03 -12.05
C GLU A 28 -10.90 -36.28 -12.27
N ARG A 29 -9.59 -36.12 -12.45
CA ARG A 29 -8.68 -37.22 -12.81
C ARG A 29 -8.02 -37.90 -11.61
N PHE A 30 -7.88 -37.18 -10.50
CA PHE A 30 -7.20 -37.64 -9.28
C PHE A 30 -7.91 -37.12 -8.00
N PRO A 31 -9.16 -37.56 -7.75
CA PRO A 31 -10.05 -36.98 -6.73
C PRO A 31 -9.49 -37.03 -5.30
N ASP A 32 -8.78 -38.11 -4.93
CA ASP A 32 -8.22 -38.32 -3.58
C ASP A 32 -6.73 -37.94 -3.47
N SER A 33 -6.16 -37.28 -4.48
CA SER A 33 -4.74 -36.91 -4.45
C SER A 33 -4.46 -35.68 -3.57
N GLY A 34 -3.29 -35.66 -2.91
CA GLY A 34 -2.79 -34.47 -2.23
C GLY A 34 -2.69 -33.25 -3.16
N LEU A 35 -2.44 -33.47 -4.46
CA LEU A 35 -2.44 -32.47 -5.51
C LEU A 35 -3.81 -31.79 -5.71
N ALA A 36 -4.92 -32.54 -5.65
CA ALA A 36 -6.26 -31.96 -5.73
C ALA A 36 -6.58 -31.06 -4.52
N LYS A 37 -5.95 -31.30 -3.36
CA LYS A 37 -6.07 -30.43 -2.18
C LYS A 37 -5.21 -29.17 -2.30
N VAL A 38 -3.97 -29.31 -2.76
CA VAL A 38 -3.04 -28.18 -2.96
C VAL A 38 -3.53 -27.22 -4.03
N THR A 39 -4.07 -27.74 -5.14
CA THR A 39 -4.60 -26.92 -6.26
C THR A 39 -5.84 -26.13 -5.86
N ARG A 40 -6.77 -26.72 -5.10
CA ARG A 40 -7.90 -25.99 -4.50
C ARG A 40 -7.45 -24.90 -3.53
N HIS A 41 -6.43 -25.17 -2.72
CA HIS A 41 -5.87 -24.17 -1.82
C HIS A 41 -5.19 -23.03 -2.61
N LEU A 42 -4.45 -23.36 -3.67
CA LEU A 42 -3.83 -22.39 -4.59
C LEU A 42 -4.86 -21.51 -5.27
N GLU A 43 -5.97 -22.06 -5.75
CA GLU A 43 -7.08 -21.28 -6.32
C GLU A 43 -7.62 -20.26 -5.30
N GLY A 44 -7.85 -20.70 -4.05
CA GLY A 44 -8.31 -19.83 -2.97
C GLY A 44 -7.33 -18.69 -2.66
N VAL A 45 -6.03 -19.01 -2.54
CA VAL A 45 -4.98 -18.01 -2.29
C VAL A 45 -4.81 -17.07 -3.49
N GLY A 46 -4.89 -17.59 -4.72
CA GLY A 46 -4.82 -16.81 -5.95
C GLY A 46 -5.96 -15.80 -6.06
N ARG A 47 -7.21 -16.23 -5.80
CA ARG A 47 -8.38 -15.34 -5.77
C ARG A 47 -8.21 -14.25 -4.71
N LYS A 48 -7.80 -14.61 -3.50
CA LYS A 48 -7.56 -13.64 -2.40
C LYS A 48 -6.43 -12.65 -2.75
N ALA A 49 -5.38 -13.10 -3.42
CA ALA A 49 -4.30 -12.24 -3.89
C ALA A 49 -4.77 -11.27 -4.98
N HIS A 50 -5.63 -11.73 -5.90
CA HIS A 50 -6.27 -10.90 -6.91
C HIS A 50 -7.17 -9.83 -6.28
N GLU A 51 -8.07 -10.21 -5.37
CA GLU A 51 -8.92 -9.28 -4.60
C GLU A 51 -8.07 -8.26 -3.82
N THR A 52 -6.98 -8.72 -3.20
CA THR A 52 -6.04 -7.84 -2.49
C THR A 52 -5.41 -6.82 -3.44
N THR A 53 -5.10 -7.22 -4.68
CA THR A 53 -4.54 -6.32 -5.70
C THR A 53 -5.55 -5.25 -6.13
N LEU A 54 -6.82 -5.64 -6.36
CA LEU A 54 -7.91 -4.70 -6.64
C LEU A 54 -8.15 -3.74 -5.47
N ALA A 55 -8.17 -4.27 -4.23
CA ALA A 55 -8.34 -3.46 -3.03
C ALA A 55 -7.15 -2.50 -2.80
N LEU A 56 -5.94 -2.88 -3.20
CA LEU A 56 -4.77 -2.00 -3.15
C LEU A 56 -4.78 -0.92 -4.25
N ALA A 57 -5.42 -1.21 -5.39
CA ALA A 57 -5.62 -0.25 -6.48
C ALA A 57 -6.67 0.82 -6.14
N ALA A 58 -7.56 0.55 -5.17
CA ALA A 58 -8.56 1.51 -4.74
C ALA A 58 -7.91 2.79 -4.13
N PRO A 59 -8.52 3.97 -4.36
CA PRO A 59 -8.07 5.21 -3.74
C PRO A 59 -8.16 5.13 -2.20
N ASN A 60 -7.08 5.47 -1.50
CA ASN A 60 -7.07 5.47 -0.05
C ASN A 60 -7.75 6.73 0.51
N TRP A 61 -9.08 6.68 0.64
CA TRP A 61 -9.89 7.71 1.30
C TRP A 61 -9.39 8.16 2.68
N PRO A 62 -8.97 7.29 3.62
CA PRO A 62 -8.48 7.76 4.91
C PRO A 62 -7.22 8.63 4.78
N LEU A 63 -6.35 8.36 3.78
CA LEU A 63 -5.21 9.21 3.50
C LEU A 63 -5.65 10.57 2.95
N ARG A 64 -6.60 10.58 2.00
CA ARG A 64 -7.14 11.83 1.45
C ARG A 64 -7.80 12.69 2.53
N VAL A 65 -8.55 12.07 3.43
CA VAL A 65 -9.16 12.75 4.59
C VAL A 65 -8.08 13.27 5.54
N ALA A 66 -7.04 12.48 5.83
CA ALA A 66 -5.94 12.93 6.67
C ALA A 66 -5.13 14.08 6.03
N MET A 67 -4.92 14.07 4.72
CA MET A 67 -4.26 15.17 4.00
C MET A 67 -5.14 16.42 4.04
N ALA A 68 -6.44 16.28 3.76
CA ALA A 68 -7.39 17.37 3.84
C ALA A 68 -7.47 17.95 5.27
N ALA A 69 -7.49 17.10 6.30
CA ALA A 69 -7.50 17.51 7.69
C ALA A 69 -6.19 18.22 8.09
N ALA A 70 -5.03 17.71 7.65
CA ALA A 70 -3.75 18.36 7.89
C ALA A 70 -3.68 19.74 7.23
N ILE A 71 -4.13 19.85 5.98
CA ILE A 71 -4.22 21.14 5.27
C ILE A 71 -5.18 22.09 6.01
N LEU A 72 -6.38 21.63 6.35
CA LEU A 72 -7.38 22.44 7.05
C LEU A 72 -6.86 22.91 8.41
N PHE A 73 -6.17 22.05 9.14
CA PHE A 73 -5.58 22.39 10.43
C PHE A 73 -4.53 23.49 10.29
N VAL A 74 -3.61 23.36 9.32
CA VAL A 74 -2.59 24.37 9.02
C VAL A 74 -3.23 25.68 8.60
N THR A 75 -4.19 25.64 7.67
CA THR A 75 -4.90 26.83 7.19
C THR A 75 -5.67 27.50 8.33
N GLY A 76 -6.34 26.73 9.19
CA GLY A 76 -7.04 27.23 10.36
C GLY A 76 -6.10 27.92 11.35
N LEU A 77 -4.95 27.31 11.63
CA LEU A 77 -3.94 27.90 12.51
C LEU A 77 -3.40 29.23 11.96
N LEU A 78 -3.13 29.29 10.65
CA LEU A 78 -2.69 30.53 9.98
C LEU A 78 -3.76 31.63 10.06
N VAL A 79 -5.04 31.31 9.85
CA VAL A 79 -6.14 32.28 9.96
C VAL A 79 -6.28 32.80 11.39
N VAL A 80 -6.27 31.92 12.39
CA VAL A 80 -6.36 32.32 13.80
C VAL A 80 -5.18 33.23 14.18
N THR A 81 -3.96 32.85 13.79
CA THR A 81 -2.76 33.63 14.08
C THR A 81 -2.79 34.99 13.37
N GLY A 82 -3.19 35.03 12.09
CA GLY A 82 -3.33 36.27 11.33
C GLY A 82 -4.36 37.24 11.94
N ARG A 83 -5.51 36.71 12.40
CA ARG A 83 -6.56 37.50 13.07
C ARG A 83 -6.05 38.15 14.37
N HIS A 84 -5.17 37.47 15.10
CA HIS A 84 -4.59 38.02 16.32
C HIS A 84 -3.51 39.08 16.05
N LEU A 85 -2.80 38.99 14.91
CA LEU A 85 -1.81 39.99 14.50
C LEU A 85 -2.46 41.31 14.07
N GLU A 86 -3.62 41.27 13.40
CA GLU A 86 -4.40 42.47 13.03
C GLU A 86 -4.93 43.26 14.24
N VAL A 87 -5.05 42.63 15.41
CA VAL A 87 -5.54 43.26 16.66
C VAL A 87 -4.38 43.78 17.53
N ALA A 88 -3.14 43.39 17.24
CA ALA A 88 -1.95 43.73 18.01
C ALA A 88 -1.13 44.83 17.33
N ASP A 89 -1.74 45.98 17.05
CA ASP A 89 -1.08 47.14 16.41
C ASP A 89 -0.39 48.09 17.41
N GLU A 90 -0.32 47.73 18.69
CA GLU A 90 0.44 48.49 19.68
C GLU A 90 1.60 47.64 20.21
N THR A 91 2.82 48.18 20.11
CA THR A 91 4.09 47.75 20.73
C THR A 91 5.13 47.09 19.81
N LEU A 92 5.50 47.79 18.74
CA LEU A 92 6.79 47.56 18.06
C LEU A 92 7.90 48.38 18.74
N ASN A 93 8.59 47.77 19.70
CA ASN A 93 9.95 48.19 20.06
C ASN A 93 10.70 47.08 20.79
N ARG A 94 11.38 46.20 20.03
CA ARG A 94 12.59 45.39 20.39
C ARG A 94 12.88 44.37 19.28
N LEU A 95 14.10 43.86 19.20
CA LEU A 95 14.53 42.80 18.27
C LEU A 95 13.94 41.40 18.60
N SER A 96 13.34 41.25 19.79
CA SER A 96 12.76 40.00 20.31
C SER A 96 11.61 39.41 19.46
N PRO A 97 10.64 40.18 18.94
CA PRO A 97 9.55 39.66 18.13
C PRO A 97 10.03 39.08 16.80
N PHE A 98 11.13 39.60 16.25
CA PHE A 98 11.70 39.10 14.99
C PHE A 98 12.28 37.69 15.16
N VAL A 99 13.05 37.47 16.23
CA VAL A 99 13.59 36.14 16.55
C VAL A 99 12.46 35.15 16.83
N GLN A 100 11.45 35.57 17.58
CA GLN A 100 10.29 34.74 17.93
C GLN A 100 9.45 34.38 16.70
N LEU A 101 9.29 35.31 15.75
CA LEU A 101 8.58 35.05 14.49
C LEU A 101 9.32 34.00 13.65
N ILE A 102 10.64 34.11 13.54
CA ILE A 102 11.47 33.15 12.81
C ILE A 102 11.44 31.77 13.48
N GLU A 103 11.53 31.72 14.80
CA GLU A 103 11.46 30.47 15.58
C GLU A 103 10.10 29.78 15.42
N SER A 104 9.01 30.55 15.48
CA SER A 104 7.64 30.05 15.29
C SER A 104 7.42 29.56 13.87
N ALA A 105 7.86 30.31 12.87
CA ALA A 105 7.78 29.93 11.46
C ALA A 105 8.59 28.66 11.17
N SER A 106 9.78 28.55 11.75
CA SER A 106 10.63 27.36 11.59
C SER A 106 9.97 26.12 12.18
N SER A 107 9.48 26.21 13.42
CA SER A 107 8.79 25.08 14.08
C SER A 107 7.56 24.65 13.30
N ALA A 108 6.74 25.60 12.84
CA ALA A 108 5.58 25.32 12.01
C ALA A 108 5.97 24.60 10.70
N LEU A 109 7.04 25.06 10.03
CA LEU A 109 7.53 24.45 8.80
C LEU A 109 8.04 23.01 9.05
N PHE A 110 8.75 22.78 10.16
CA PHE A 110 9.21 21.45 10.57
C PHE A 110 8.04 20.49 10.78
N PHE A 111 7.03 20.90 11.57
CA PHE A 111 5.86 20.05 11.80
C PHE A 111 5.08 19.79 10.52
N LEU A 112 4.86 20.82 9.68
CA LEU A 112 4.17 20.67 8.41
C LEU A 112 4.89 19.69 7.47
N GLY A 113 6.21 19.86 7.32
CA GLY A 113 7.03 18.96 6.50
C GLY A 113 7.02 17.53 7.04
N ALA A 114 7.22 17.37 8.35
CA ALA A 114 7.20 16.06 9.01
C ALA A 114 5.84 15.36 8.84
N THR A 115 4.73 16.07 9.04
CA THR A 115 3.38 15.52 8.86
C THR A 115 3.13 15.10 7.42
N LEU A 116 3.52 15.92 6.42
CA LEU A 116 3.34 15.57 5.01
C LEU A 116 4.16 14.32 4.61
N ILE A 117 5.43 14.26 5.02
CA ILE A 117 6.30 13.11 4.74
C ILE A 117 5.81 11.86 5.47
N PHE A 118 5.44 11.99 6.74
CA PHE A 118 4.87 10.89 7.52
C PHE A 118 3.62 10.34 6.84
N LEU A 119 2.73 11.22 6.41
CA LEU A 119 1.46 10.84 5.81
C LEU A 119 1.67 10.15 4.44
N TRP A 120 2.53 10.70 3.59
CA TRP A 120 2.94 10.07 2.33
C TRP A 120 3.51 8.67 2.58
N THR A 121 4.45 8.54 3.52
CA THR A 121 5.15 7.26 3.74
C THR A 121 4.30 6.21 4.46
N PHE A 122 3.35 6.62 5.29
CA PHE A 122 2.48 5.70 6.05
C PHE A 122 1.62 4.84 5.12
N GLU A 123 1.05 5.45 4.08
CA GLU A 123 0.22 4.73 3.10
C GLU A 123 0.99 3.59 2.41
N GLY A 124 2.19 3.91 1.92
CA GLY A 124 3.06 2.95 1.26
C GLY A 124 3.45 1.79 2.18
N ARG A 125 3.70 2.05 3.46
CA ARG A 125 4.04 1.01 4.44
C ARG A 125 2.88 0.04 4.66
N LEU A 126 1.64 0.52 4.80
CA LEU A 126 0.46 -0.33 4.98
C LEU A 126 0.20 -1.18 3.72
N LYS A 127 0.22 -0.56 2.54
CA LYS A 127 0.03 -1.26 1.27
C LYS A 127 1.11 -2.33 1.02
N ARG A 128 2.38 -2.01 1.30
CA ARG A 128 3.52 -2.93 1.14
C ARG A 128 3.41 -4.15 2.04
N ARG A 129 2.95 -4.01 3.29
CA ARG A 129 2.77 -5.15 4.21
C ARG A 129 1.74 -6.15 3.66
N ARG A 130 0.60 -5.66 3.17
CA ARG A 130 -0.44 -6.52 2.57
C ARG A 130 0.06 -7.23 1.31
N ALA A 131 0.75 -6.50 0.43
CA ALA A 131 1.32 -7.08 -0.78
C ALA A 131 2.36 -8.18 -0.47
N LEU A 132 3.26 -7.92 0.48
CA LEU A 132 4.28 -8.90 0.89
C LEU A 132 3.66 -10.15 1.53
N ALA A 133 2.59 -10.00 2.31
CA ALA A 133 1.89 -11.14 2.88
C ALA A 133 1.30 -12.06 1.80
N ALA A 134 0.62 -11.49 0.80
CA ALA A 134 0.07 -12.26 -0.33
C ALA A 134 1.17 -12.98 -1.14
N VAL A 135 2.30 -12.31 -1.39
CA VAL A 135 3.45 -12.91 -2.08
C VAL A 135 4.08 -14.04 -1.26
N HIS A 136 4.16 -13.90 0.05
CA HIS A 136 4.73 -14.94 0.92
C HIS A 136 3.87 -16.21 0.91
N GLU A 137 2.54 -16.06 0.94
CA GLU A 137 1.60 -17.18 0.86
C GLU A 137 1.74 -17.92 -0.48
N LEU A 138 1.76 -17.21 -1.60
CA LEU A 138 2.00 -17.80 -2.92
C LEU A 138 3.37 -18.49 -3.03
N ARG A 139 4.43 -17.90 -2.45
CA ARG A 139 5.77 -18.51 -2.42
C ARG A 139 5.77 -19.82 -1.65
N SER A 140 5.07 -19.89 -0.51
CA SER A 140 4.98 -21.12 0.28
C SER A 140 4.32 -22.25 -0.51
N LEU A 141 3.26 -21.94 -1.27
CA LEU A 141 2.58 -22.92 -2.13
C LEU A 141 3.46 -23.35 -3.29
N ALA A 142 4.14 -22.41 -3.95
CA ALA A 142 5.08 -22.72 -5.01
C ALA A 142 6.17 -23.68 -4.51
N HIS A 143 6.70 -23.45 -3.31
CA HIS A 143 7.70 -24.33 -2.72
C HIS A 143 7.16 -25.72 -2.38
N VAL A 144 5.92 -25.84 -1.88
CA VAL A 144 5.29 -27.15 -1.63
C VAL A 144 5.07 -27.91 -2.93
N ILE A 145 4.61 -27.23 -3.98
CA ILE A 145 4.43 -27.82 -5.31
C ILE A 145 5.79 -28.27 -5.85
N ASP A 146 6.80 -27.41 -5.79
CA ASP A 146 8.17 -27.69 -6.20
C ASP A 146 8.75 -28.91 -5.44
N MET A 147 8.55 -29.01 -4.12
CA MET A 147 8.93 -30.21 -3.37
C MET A 147 8.19 -31.48 -3.81
N HIS A 148 6.93 -31.39 -4.23
CA HIS A 148 6.22 -32.52 -4.83
C HIS A 148 6.69 -32.84 -6.26
N GLN A 149 7.35 -31.90 -6.94
CA GLN A 149 8.00 -32.12 -8.24
C GLN A 149 9.44 -32.67 -8.10
N LEU A 150 10.14 -32.44 -6.97
CA LEU A 150 11.52 -32.91 -6.73
C LEU A 150 11.70 -34.45 -6.78
N THR A 151 10.62 -35.23 -6.71
CA THR A 151 10.66 -36.70 -6.86
C THR A 151 10.38 -37.17 -8.29
N LYS A 152 10.16 -36.23 -9.22
CA LYS A 152 9.92 -36.48 -10.64
C LYS A 152 10.88 -35.64 -11.48
N ASP A 153 12.18 -35.80 -11.27
CA ASP A 153 13.15 -35.54 -12.33
C ASP A 153 12.99 -36.66 -13.37
N PRO A 154 12.53 -36.38 -14.60
CA PRO A 154 12.52 -37.36 -15.67
C PRO A 154 13.84 -37.22 -16.42
N GLU A 155 14.82 -38.02 -16.01
CA GLU A 155 15.86 -38.53 -16.92
C GLU A 155 15.43 -39.90 -17.46
#